data_AF-A0A2V6A2R7-F1
#
_entry.id   AF-A0A2V6A2R7-F1
#
_cell.length_a   1.000
_cell.length_b   1.000
_cell.length_c   1.000
_cell.angle_alpha   90.00
_cell.angle_beta   90.00
_cell.angle_gamma   90.00
#
_symmetry.space_group_name_H-M   'P 1'
#
loop_
_entity.id
_entity.type
_entity.pdbx_description
1 polymer ?
#
loop_
_entity_poly.entity_id
_entity_poly.type
_entity_poly.pdbx_seq_one_letter_code
_entity_poly.pdbx_strand_id
1 'polypeptide(L)'
;MKTVSNISTGTFYLAAAAMVLVACAAGDPRSNSSDCDISIGGSVLRVAAEKGFAYRSSVLSACHGDSEALVHLLLFSEETDGEAMLDHGNVLLALKSRLGVARFDKTLRSLGIEQQKAISAILQTAESMHRATRQILGSGDRS
;
A
#
# COMPACT_ATOMS: atom_id res chain seq x y z
N MET A 1 -33.92 -54.50 -5.06
CA MET A 1 -35.32 -54.00 -5.17
C MET A 1 -36.01 -54.08 -3.82
N LYS A 2 -36.12 -52.96 -3.11
CA LYS A 2 -37.31 -52.49 -2.37
C LYS A 2 -37.04 -51.07 -1.86
N THR A 3 -38.04 -50.24 -2.05
CA THR A 3 -38.20 -48.79 -1.94
C THR A 3 -38.37 -48.33 -0.47
N VAL A 4 -37.73 -47.24 -0.03
CA VAL A 4 -38.19 -45.82 0.11
C VAL A 4 -38.72 -45.45 1.51
N SER A 5 -38.10 -44.40 2.06
CA SER A 5 -38.53 -43.32 2.99
C SER A 5 -39.15 -43.59 4.37
N ASN A 6 -38.62 -42.91 5.40
CA ASN A 6 -39.25 -41.65 5.86
C ASN A 6 -38.39 -40.85 6.85
N ILE A 7 -38.28 -39.55 6.54
CA ILE A 7 -37.81 -38.45 7.39
C ILE A 7 -39.02 -38.01 8.21
N SER A 8 -38.88 -37.86 9.54
CA SER A 8 -39.91 -37.25 10.38
C SER A 8 -39.36 -36.06 11.13
N THR A 9 -40.01 -34.94 10.84
CA THR A 9 -39.79 -33.56 11.21
C THR A 9 -40.51 -33.26 12.54
N GLY A 10 -39.88 -32.47 13.41
CA GLY A 10 -40.52 -31.87 14.59
C GLY A 10 -39.46 -31.64 15.68
N THR A 11 -39.31 -30.49 16.32
CA THR A 11 -40.28 -29.44 16.61
C THR A 11 -39.53 -28.14 16.89
N PHE A 12 -40.12 -27.06 16.43
CA PHE A 12 -39.74 -25.66 16.61
C PHE A 12 -39.53 -25.30 18.09
N TYR A 13 -38.36 -24.72 18.41
CA TYR A 13 -38.20 -23.84 19.56
C TYR A 13 -37.86 -22.45 19.05
N LEU A 14 -38.91 -21.64 18.85
CA LEU A 14 -38.80 -20.19 18.87
C LEU A 14 -38.69 -19.75 20.33
N ALA A 15 -37.51 -19.31 20.74
CA ALA A 15 -37.35 -18.51 21.95
C ALA A 15 -36.67 -17.20 21.55
N ALA A 16 -37.50 -16.17 21.42
CA ALA A 16 -37.07 -14.79 21.32
C ALA A 16 -36.54 -14.31 22.68
N ALA A 17 -35.32 -13.80 22.69
CA ALA A 17 -34.80 -12.93 23.75
C ALA A 17 -33.78 -12.00 23.08
N ALA A 18 -34.22 -10.82 22.66
CA ALA A 18 -34.24 -9.58 23.44
C ALA A 18 -32.90 -8.84 23.36
N MET A 19 -32.99 -7.66 22.76
CA MET A 19 -31.97 -6.65 22.50
C MET A 19 -31.12 -6.28 23.72
N VAL A 20 -29.81 -6.14 23.50
CA VAL A 20 -29.05 -4.97 23.98
C VAL A 20 -28.09 -4.56 22.86
N LEU A 21 -28.52 -3.64 21.99
CA LEU A 21 -27.61 -2.89 21.13
C LEU A 21 -26.90 -1.86 22.02
N VAL A 22 -25.69 -2.19 22.47
CA VAL A 22 -24.77 -1.18 22.97
C VAL A 22 -24.32 -0.35 21.77
N ALA A 23 -25.01 0.76 21.56
CA ALA A 23 -24.53 1.85 20.72
C ALA A 23 -23.34 2.50 21.44
N CYS A 24 -22.16 1.90 21.31
CA CYS A 24 -20.93 2.64 21.51
C CYS A 24 -20.83 3.61 20.35
N ALA A 25 -20.93 4.90 20.71
CA ALA A 25 -20.80 6.05 19.85
C ALA A 25 -19.80 5.80 18.72
N ALA A 26 -20.27 6.03 17.50
CA ALA A 26 -19.40 6.32 16.36
C ALA A 26 -18.51 7.50 16.76
N GLY A 27 -17.33 7.18 17.27
CA GLY A 27 -16.17 8.04 17.06
C GLY A 27 -15.87 7.91 15.58
N ASP A 28 -16.43 8.80 14.76
CA ASP A 28 -15.85 9.13 13.47
C ASP A 28 -14.58 9.95 13.74
N PRO A 29 -13.36 9.40 13.61
CA PRO A 29 -12.36 10.18 12.95
C PRO A 29 -12.77 10.16 11.48
N ARG A 30 -13.50 11.18 11.04
CA ARG A 30 -13.33 11.71 9.68
C ARG A 30 -11.86 12.11 9.53
N SER A 31 -10.98 11.12 9.41
CA SER A 31 -9.76 11.27 8.65
C SER A 31 -10.26 11.32 7.22
N ASN A 32 -10.38 12.53 6.68
CA ASN A 32 -10.60 12.79 5.26
C ASN A 32 -9.94 11.67 4.45
N SER A 33 -10.77 10.83 3.83
CA SER A 33 -10.34 9.98 2.73
C SER A 33 -10.00 10.95 1.59
N SER A 34 -8.83 11.58 1.70
CA SER A 34 -8.12 12.04 0.54
C SER A 34 -7.71 10.77 -0.17
N ASP A 35 -8.27 10.54 -1.35
CA ASP A 35 -7.80 9.54 -2.29
C ASP A 35 -6.27 9.45 -2.24
N CYS A 36 -5.74 8.23 -2.32
CA CYS A 36 -4.30 8.05 -2.39
C CYS A 36 -3.77 8.62 -3.72
N ASP A 37 -3.53 9.93 -3.77
CA ASP A 37 -3.05 10.63 -4.94
C ASP A 37 -1.51 10.61 -4.99
N ILE A 38 -0.98 9.39 -5.08
CA ILE A 38 0.44 9.19 -5.36
C ILE A 38 0.60 9.14 -6.87
N SER A 39 1.28 10.15 -7.42
CA SER A 39 1.67 10.14 -8.83
C SER A 39 2.61 8.97 -9.12
N ILE A 40 2.27 8.16 -10.13
CA ILE A 40 3.04 7.00 -10.55
C ILE A 40 3.55 7.27 -11.96
N GLY A 41 4.87 7.30 -12.12
CA GLY A 41 5.50 7.50 -13.42
C GLY A 41 5.25 6.36 -14.41
N GLY A 42 5.32 6.68 -15.70
CA GLY A 42 5.00 5.73 -16.77
C GLY A 42 6.00 4.57 -16.86
N SER A 43 7.27 4.83 -16.54
CA SER A 43 8.34 3.84 -16.72
C SER A 43 8.21 2.69 -15.71
N VAL A 44 7.83 2.96 -14.46
CA VAL A 44 7.56 1.89 -13.49
C VAL A 44 6.29 1.09 -13.83
N LEU A 45 5.26 1.73 -14.41
CA LEU A 45 4.04 1.03 -14.83
C LEU A 45 4.30 0.08 -16.01
N ARG A 46 5.19 0.46 -16.93
CA ARG A 46 5.61 -0.40 -18.04
C ARG A 46 6.30 -1.65 -17.52
N VAL A 47 7.29 -1.50 -16.64
CA VAL A 47 8.01 -2.64 -16.02
C VAL A 47 7.04 -3.52 -15.24
N ALA A 48 6.12 -2.93 -14.48
CA ALA A 48 5.12 -3.70 -13.74
C ALA A 48 4.22 -4.53 -14.65
N ALA A 49 3.80 -3.99 -15.80
CA ALA A 49 3.02 -4.71 -16.79
C ALA A 49 3.80 -5.89 -17.39
N GLU A 50 5.08 -5.71 -17.72
CA GLU A 50 5.97 -6.77 -18.22
C GLU A 50 6.14 -7.91 -17.21
N LYS A 51 6.08 -7.60 -15.91
CA LYS A 51 6.21 -8.58 -14.81
C LYS A 51 4.88 -9.13 -14.31
N GLY A 52 3.74 -8.68 -14.86
CA GLY A 52 2.41 -9.06 -14.38
C GLY A 52 2.11 -8.56 -12.96
N PHE A 53 2.81 -7.54 -12.49
CA PHE A 53 2.64 -7.00 -11.14
C PHE A 53 1.53 -5.93 -11.12
N ALA A 54 0.57 -6.09 -10.20
CA ALA A 54 -0.58 -5.19 -10.05
C ALA A 54 -0.22 -3.86 -9.35
N TYR A 55 0.76 -3.13 -9.89
CA TYR A 55 1.45 -2.02 -9.22
C TYR A 55 0.52 -0.94 -8.66
N ARG A 56 -0.43 -0.43 -9.46
CA ARG A 56 -1.40 0.60 -9.01
C ARG A 56 -2.23 0.12 -7.82
N SER A 57 -2.70 -1.12 -7.87
CA SER A 57 -3.49 -1.72 -6.80
C SER A 57 -2.66 -1.89 -5.52
N SER A 58 -1.40 -2.32 -5.67
CA SER A 58 -0.47 -2.42 -4.54
C SER A 58 -0.19 -1.06 -3.91
N VAL A 59 0.05 -0.02 -4.71
CA VAL A 59 0.24 1.36 -4.19
C VAL A 59 -0.99 1.82 -3.42
N LEU A 60 -2.19 1.66 -3.98
CA LEU A 60 -3.43 2.04 -3.32
C LEU A 60 -3.64 1.29 -2.00
N SER A 61 -3.42 -0.02 -1.99
CA SER A 61 -3.58 -0.86 -0.79
C SER A 61 -2.56 -0.49 0.28
N ALA A 62 -1.28 -0.33 -0.09
CA ALA A 62 -0.22 0.09 0.81
C ALA A 62 -0.52 1.45 1.43
N CYS A 63 -1.05 2.38 0.64
CA CYS A 63 -1.44 3.71 1.07
C CYS A 63 -2.58 3.71 2.11
N HIS A 64 -3.46 2.72 2.06
CA HIS A 64 -4.48 2.46 3.08
C HIS A 64 -3.95 1.64 4.27
N GLY A 65 -2.65 1.38 4.32
CA GLY A 65 -1.99 0.70 5.42
C GLY A 65 -1.90 -0.82 5.29
N ASP A 66 -2.16 -1.38 4.12
CA ASP A 66 -1.84 -2.79 3.88
C ASP A 66 -0.32 -2.98 3.92
N SER A 67 0.16 -3.72 4.92
CA SER A 67 1.59 -3.94 5.12
C SER A 67 2.16 -4.97 4.15
N GLU A 68 1.34 -5.92 3.68
CA GLU A 68 1.74 -6.91 2.68
C GLU A 68 1.90 -6.24 1.31
N ALA A 69 0.96 -5.38 0.93
CA ALA A 69 1.09 -4.57 -0.28
C ALA A 69 2.36 -3.69 -0.26
N LEU A 70 2.69 -3.11 0.91
CA LEU A 70 3.94 -2.36 1.07
C LEU A 70 5.17 -3.27 0.92
N VAL A 71 5.16 -4.48 1.48
CA VAL A 71 6.24 -5.46 1.27
C VAL A 71 6.42 -5.78 -0.21
N HIS A 72 5.34 -6.06 -0.94
CA HIS A 72 5.42 -6.35 -2.37
C HIS A 72 5.99 -5.17 -3.17
N LEU A 73 5.62 -3.94 -2.84
CA LEU A 73 6.21 -2.76 -3.46
C LEU A 73 7.70 -2.62 -3.14
N LEU A 74 8.09 -2.85 -1.88
CA LEU A 74 9.50 -2.79 -1.49
C LEU A 74 10.34 -3.84 -2.21
N LEU A 75 9.83 -5.06 -2.38
CA LEU A 75 10.52 -6.13 -3.11
C LEU A 75 10.55 -5.86 -4.62
N PHE A 76 9.55 -5.18 -5.17
CA PHE A 76 9.52 -4.79 -6.58
C PHE A 76 10.68 -3.86 -6.97
N SER A 77 11.38 -3.25 -6.00
CA SER A 77 12.63 -2.52 -6.25
C SER A 77 13.68 -3.33 -7.02
N GLU A 78 13.72 -4.67 -6.83
CA GLU A 78 14.66 -5.56 -7.54
C GLU A 78 14.37 -5.67 -9.04
N GLU A 79 13.16 -5.30 -9.47
CA GLU A 79 12.71 -5.37 -10.87
C GLU A 79 12.93 -4.06 -11.63
N THR A 80 13.42 -3.01 -10.97
CA THR A 80 13.51 -1.66 -11.53
C THR A 80 14.94 -1.19 -11.74
N ASP A 81 15.19 -0.51 -12.86
CA ASP A 81 16.45 0.16 -13.17
C ASP A 81 16.21 1.54 -13.80
N GLY A 82 17.27 2.33 -13.97
CA GLY A 82 17.25 3.61 -14.68
C GLY A 82 16.10 4.54 -14.26
N GLU A 83 15.27 4.92 -15.22
CA GLU A 83 14.10 5.79 -14.99
C GLU A 83 13.01 5.10 -14.15
N ALA A 84 12.77 3.80 -14.37
CA ALA A 84 11.77 3.05 -13.60
C ALA A 84 12.14 2.96 -12.12
N MET A 85 13.44 2.84 -11.79
CA MET A 85 13.95 2.90 -10.43
C MET A 85 13.69 4.26 -9.77
N LEU A 86 13.87 5.36 -10.52
CA LEU A 86 13.58 6.71 -10.02
C LEU A 86 12.08 6.92 -9.78
N ASP A 87 11.23 6.52 -10.75
CA ASP A 87 9.77 6.55 -10.61
C ASP A 87 9.31 5.72 -9.40
N HIS A 88 9.87 4.52 -9.22
CA HIS A 88 9.59 3.66 -8.09
C HIS A 88 10.03 4.29 -6.76
N GLY A 89 11.24 4.84 -6.71
CA GLY A 89 11.75 5.55 -5.54
C GLY A 89 10.88 6.74 -5.12
N ASN A 90 10.36 7.50 -6.08
CA ASN A 90 9.42 8.60 -5.83
C ASN A 90 8.11 8.09 -5.19
N VAL A 91 7.57 6.96 -5.69
CA VAL A 91 6.40 6.31 -5.10
C VAL A 91 6.68 5.85 -3.67
N LEU A 92 7.84 5.23 -3.41
CA LEU A 92 8.21 4.79 -2.07
C LEU A 92 8.39 5.96 -1.09
N LEU A 93 8.97 7.08 -1.53
CA LEU A 93 9.06 8.31 -0.72
C LEU A 93 7.68 8.88 -0.41
N ALA A 94 6.77 8.91 -1.39
CA ALA A 94 5.40 9.35 -1.18
C ALA A 94 4.65 8.45 -0.17
N LEU A 95 4.81 7.12 -0.29
CA LEU A 95 4.27 6.16 0.67
C LEU A 95 4.87 6.33 2.07
N LYS A 96 6.18 6.54 2.17
CA LYS A 96 6.87 6.82 3.46
C LYS A 96 6.32 8.08 4.12
N SER A 97 6.11 9.13 3.34
CA SER A 97 5.49 10.38 3.81
C SER A 97 4.06 10.14 4.30
N ARG A 98 3.25 9.41 3.52
CA ARG A 98 1.84 9.13 3.82
C ARG A 98 1.64 8.23 5.04
N LEU A 99 2.43 7.16 5.14
CA LEU A 99 2.31 6.14 6.21
C LEU A 99 3.02 6.53 7.50
N GLY A 100 3.93 7.50 7.41
CA GLY A 100 4.86 7.85 8.46
C GLY A 100 6.12 6.98 8.46
N VAL A 101 7.25 7.63 8.75
CA VAL A 101 8.60 7.04 8.75
C VAL A 101 8.68 5.78 9.62
N ALA A 102 8.11 5.81 10.83
CA ALA A 102 8.18 4.68 11.75
C ALA A 102 7.52 3.41 11.21
N ARG A 103 6.37 3.53 10.54
CA ARG A 103 5.64 2.41 9.96
C ARG A 103 6.37 1.87 8.74
N PHE A 104 6.76 2.75 7.84
CA PHE A 104 7.50 2.37 6.63
C PHE A 104 8.81 1.65 6.97
N ASP A 105 9.61 2.23 7.87
CA ASP A 105 10.91 1.66 8.23
C ASP A 105 10.75 0.35 9.03
N LYS A 106 9.64 0.18 9.78
CA LYS A 106 9.34 -1.12 10.43
C LYS A 106 9.11 -2.21 9.38
N THR A 107 8.36 -1.91 8.33
CA THR A 107 8.14 -2.88 7.23
C THR A 107 9.43 -3.14 6.48
N LEU A 108 10.21 -2.11 6.14
CA LEU A 108 11.53 -2.27 5.52
C LEU A 108 12.47 -3.18 6.33
N ARG A 109 12.53 -3.00 7.65
CA ARG A 109 13.37 -3.82 8.55
C ARG A 109 12.93 -5.28 8.66
N SER A 110 11.72 -5.63 8.22
CA SER A 110 11.27 -7.03 8.15
C SER A 110 11.86 -7.78 6.94
N LEU A 111 12.48 -7.08 5.99
CA LEU A 111 13.16 -7.67 4.83
C LEU A 111 14.59 -8.08 5.16
N GLY A 112 15.23 -8.82 4.26
CA GLY A 112 16.66 -9.15 4.40
C GLY A 112 17.56 -7.91 4.31
N ILE A 113 18.76 -8.00 4.89
CA ILE A 113 19.70 -6.88 4.98
C ILE A 113 20.09 -6.34 3.60
N GLU A 114 20.22 -7.21 2.61
CA GLU A 114 20.58 -6.80 1.24
C GLU A 114 19.42 -6.04 0.56
N GLN A 115 18.17 -6.49 0.73
CA GLN A 115 17.00 -5.74 0.28
C GLN A 115 16.93 -4.36 0.95
N GLN A 116 17.17 -4.30 2.26
CA GLN A 116 17.16 -3.04 3.00
C GLN A 116 18.16 -2.03 2.44
N LYS A 117 19.39 -2.47 2.12
CA LYS A 117 20.43 -1.62 1.52
C LYS A 117 20.02 -1.14 0.13
N ALA A 118 19.56 -2.05 -0.74
CA ALA A 118 19.15 -1.71 -2.09
C ALA A 118 18.02 -0.67 -2.11
N ILE A 119 16.97 -0.90 -1.31
CA ILE A 119 15.83 0.02 -1.19
C ILE A 119 16.28 1.37 -0.61
N SER A 120 17.15 1.37 0.41
CA SER A 120 17.68 2.60 0.99
C SER A 120 18.47 3.43 -0.03
N ALA A 121 19.24 2.78 -0.92
CA ALA A 121 19.96 3.45 -1.99
C ALA A 121 19.00 4.07 -3.02
N ILE A 122 17.91 3.38 -3.37
CA ILE A 122 16.86 3.90 -4.27
C ILE A 122 16.22 5.16 -3.67
N LEU A 123 15.82 5.10 -2.38
CA LEU A 123 15.23 6.24 -1.68
C LEU A 123 16.19 7.44 -1.64
N GLN A 124 17.46 7.22 -1.29
CA GLN A 124 18.48 8.27 -1.27
C GLN A 124 18.69 8.90 -2.65
N THR A 125 18.68 8.09 -3.71
CA THR A 125 18.81 8.56 -5.09
C THR A 125 17.63 9.45 -5.48
N ALA A 126 16.41 8.99 -5.24
CA ALA A 126 15.19 9.76 -5.53
C ALA A 126 15.15 11.09 -4.74
N GLU A 127 15.52 11.08 -3.45
CA GLU A 127 15.62 12.31 -2.65
C GLU A 127 16.68 13.28 -3.19
N SER A 128 17.84 12.76 -3.61
CA SER A 128 18.93 13.57 -4.16
C SER A 128 18.49 14.28 -5.45
N MET A 129 17.84 13.53 -6.35
CA MET A 129 17.27 14.09 -7.58
C MET A 129 16.21 15.15 -7.27
N HIS A 130 15.28 14.88 -6.35
CA HIS A 130 14.28 15.85 -5.95
C HIS A 130 14.88 17.13 -5.36
N ARG A 131 15.98 17.02 -4.57
CA ARG A 131 16.72 18.18 -4.06
C ARG A 131 17.39 18.96 -5.20
N ALA A 132 18.04 18.28 -6.14
CA ALA A 132 18.70 18.93 -7.28
C ALA A 132 17.70 19.70 -8.16
N THR A 133 16.55 19.09 -8.48
CA THR A 133 15.48 19.75 -9.24
C THR A 133 14.98 21.02 -8.54
N ARG A 134 14.78 20.98 -7.22
CA ARG A 134 14.37 22.16 -6.45
C ARG A 134 15.41 23.28 -6.46
N GLN A 135 16.70 22.96 -6.43
CA GLN A 135 17.77 23.96 -6.49
C GLN A 135 17.80 24.67 -7.84
N ILE A 136 17.66 23.92 -8.94
CA ILE A 136 17.63 24.49 -10.29
C ILE A 136 16.42 25.42 -10.45
N LEU A 137 15.22 24.96 -10.09
CA LEU A 137 14.00 25.74 -10.24
C LEU A 137 13.93 26.93 -9.27
N GLY A 138 14.42 26.78 -8.04
CA GLY A 138 14.41 27.84 -7.03
C GLY A 138 15.48 28.92 -7.24
N SER A 139 16.47 28.68 -8.09
CA SER A 139 17.51 29.65 -8.43
C SER A 139 17.10 30.67 -9.51
N GLY A 140 15.94 30.47 -10.16
CA GLY A 140 15.46 31.34 -11.24
C GLY A 140 14.67 32.59 -10.81
N ASP A 141 14.27 32.69 -9.54
CA ASP A 141 13.39 33.75 -9.02
C ASP A 141 14.13 34.89 -8.29
N ARG A 142 15.47 34.94 -8.39
CA ARG A 142 16.29 36.04 -7.87
C ARG A 142 16.99 36.75 -9.01
N SER A 143 16.32 37.69 -9.66
CA SER A 143 16.92 38.71 -10.53
C SER A 143 16.12 40.00 -10.43
#